data_AF-A0A2V8U8M7-F1
#
_entry.id   AF-A0A2V8U8M7-F1
#
_cell.length_a   1.000
_cell.length_b   1.000
_cell.length_c   1.000
_cell.angle_alpha   90.00
_cell.angle_beta   90.00
_cell.angle_gamma   90.00
#
_symmetry.space_group_name_H-M   'P 1'
#
loop_
_entity.id
_entity.type
_entity.pdbx_description
1 polymer ?
#
loop_
_entity_poly.entity_id
_entity_poly.type
_entity_poly.pdbx_seq_one_letter_code
_entity_poly.pdbx_strand_id
1 'polypeptide(L)'
;MRITLTLDEDVYRKLVSETCWTGRSFREVVNEHLRRSLVAAKPAERRNPFCVNARSMGLRPGVDVSNIEQLLDKLDPPARR
;
A
#
# COMPACT_ATOMS: atom_id res chain seq x y z
N MET A 1 -17.35 -25.92 14.84
CA MET A 1 -16.97 -27.23 14.26
C MET A 1 -15.55 -27.57 14.70
N ARG A 2 -15.27 -28.85 14.99
CA ARG A 2 -13.92 -29.36 15.32
C ARG A 2 -13.44 -30.21 14.15
N ILE A 3 -12.26 -29.89 13.64
CA ILE A 3 -11.60 -30.61 12.56
C ILE A 3 -10.15 -30.87 12.95
N THR A 4 -9.57 -31.93 12.40
CA THR A 4 -8.12 -32.19 12.46
C THR A 4 -7.54 -31.83 11.10
N LEU A 5 -6.51 -30.99 11.10
CA LEU A 5 -5.81 -30.54 9.90
C LEU A 5 -4.34 -30.90 10.05
N THR A 6 -3.76 -31.51 9.02
CA THR A 6 -2.31 -31.71 8.93
C THR A 6 -1.67 -30.45 8.35
N LEU A 7 -0.61 -29.95 8.97
CA LEU A 7 0.14 -28.77 8.52
C LEU A 7 1.59 -29.17 8.24
N ASP A 8 2.17 -28.56 7.20
CA ASP A 8 3.60 -28.64 6.97
C ASP A 8 4.35 -27.96 8.12
N GLU A 9 5.56 -28.45 8.41
CA GLU A 9 6.37 -27.99 9.57
C GLU A 9 6.66 -26.49 9.51
N ASP A 10 6.91 -25.93 8.32
CA ASP A 10 7.18 -24.51 8.17
C ASP A 10 5.94 -23.64 8.43
N VAL A 11 4.76 -24.10 8.01
CA VAL A 11 3.47 -23.44 8.26
C VAL A 11 3.16 -23.47 9.75
N TYR A 12 3.35 -24.62 10.40
CA TYR A 12 3.15 -24.77 11.83
C TYR A 12 4.03 -23.80 12.63
N ARG A 13 5.34 -23.73 12.32
CA ARG A 13 6.28 -22.80 13.00
C ARG A 13 5.89 -21.33 12.85
N LYS A 14 5.45 -20.92 11.67
CA LYS A 14 5.01 -19.53 11.41
C LYS A 14 3.78 -19.18 12.27
N LEU A 15 2.79 -20.07 12.31
CA LEU A 15 1.58 -19.88 13.11
C LEU A 15 1.88 -19.85 14.61
N VAL A 16 2.73 -20.75 15.11
CA VAL A 16 3.15 -20.74 16.53
C VAL A 16 3.88 -19.43 16.86
N SER A 17 4.78 -18.98 16.00
CA SER A 17 5.47 -17.70 16.21
C SER A 17 4.45 -16.57 16.35
N GLU A 18 3.47 -16.47 15.46
CA GLU A 18 2.42 -15.46 15.55
C GLU A 18 1.55 -15.56 16.81
N THR A 19 1.30 -16.76 17.32
CA THR A 19 0.60 -16.89 18.61
C THR A 19 1.41 -16.28 19.75
N CYS A 20 2.73 -16.45 19.76
CA CYS A 20 3.61 -15.81 20.75
C CYS A 20 3.62 -14.28 20.62
N TRP A 21 3.64 -13.77 19.39
CA TRP A 21 3.64 -12.32 19.13
C TRP A 21 2.31 -11.65 19.48
N THR A 22 1.18 -12.32 19.23
CA THR A 22 -0.16 -11.72 19.40
C THR A 22 -0.84 -12.08 20.71
N GLY A 23 -0.36 -13.10 21.43
CA GLY A 23 -0.99 -13.63 22.64
C GLY A 23 -2.33 -14.34 22.38
N ARG A 24 -2.69 -14.55 21.10
CA ARG A 24 -3.96 -15.18 20.70
C ARG A 24 -3.82 -16.69 20.64
N SER A 25 -4.94 -17.39 20.78
CA SER A 25 -4.93 -18.85 20.69
C SER A 25 -4.55 -19.32 19.28
N PHE A 26 -3.89 -20.48 19.19
CA PHE A 26 -3.53 -21.10 17.89
C PHE A 26 -4.74 -21.24 16.96
N ARG A 27 -5.92 -21.56 17.52
CA ARG A 27 -7.18 -21.64 16.78
C ARG A 27 -7.59 -20.29 16.17
N GLU A 28 -7.45 -19.20 16.89
CA GLU A 28 -7.81 -17.87 16.39
C GLU A 28 -6.89 -17.45 15.25
N VAL A 29 -5.58 -17.62 15.44
CA VAL A 29 -4.56 -17.30 14.43
C VAL A 29 -4.79 -18.11 13.15
N VAL A 30 -4.98 -19.43 13.26
CA VAL A 30 -5.27 -20.29 12.10
C VAL A 30 -6.54 -19.85 11.37
N ASN A 31 -7.64 -19.62 12.10
CA ASN A 31 -8.90 -19.23 11.47
C ASN A 31 -8.82 -17.85 10.81
N GLU A 32 -8.11 -16.90 11.40
CA GLU A 32 -7.91 -15.59 10.80
C GLU A 32 -7.16 -15.69 9.48
N HIS A 33 -6.06 -16.43 9.43
CA HIS A 33 -5.29 -16.62 8.20
C HIS A 33 -6.10 -17.31 7.11
N LEU A 34 -6.85 -18.36 7.45
CA LEU A 34 -7.72 -19.04 6.51
C LEU A 34 -8.84 -18.12 5.99
N ARG A 35 -9.41 -17.26 6.84
CA ARG A 35 -10.41 -16.28 6.40
C ARG A 35 -9.80 -15.25 5.45
N ARG A 36 -8.63 -14.71 5.79
CA ARG A 36 -7.92 -13.74 4.95
C ARG A 36 -7.55 -14.35 3.60
N SER A 37 -7.07 -15.59 3.58
CA SER A 37 -6.71 -16.27 2.33
C SER A 37 -7.93 -16.56 1.46
N LEU A 38 -9.06 -16.99 2.03
CA LEU A 38 -10.30 -17.21 1.27
C LEU A 38 -10.89 -15.91 0.70
N VAL A 39 -10.70 -14.78 1.38
CA VAL A 39 -11.08 -13.45 0.84
C VAL A 39 -10.12 -13.03 -0.27
N ALA A 40 -8.81 -13.20 -0.08
CA ALA A 40 -7.77 -12.84 -1.06
C ALA A 40 -7.71 -13.78 -2.28
N ALA A 41 -8.24 -15.00 -2.15
CA ALA A 41 -8.38 -15.97 -3.23
C ALA A 41 -9.48 -15.60 -4.23
N LYS A 42 -10.38 -14.67 -3.87
CA LYS A 42 -11.15 -13.97 -4.90
C LYS A 42 -10.13 -13.24 -5.76
N PRO A 43 -10.09 -13.46 -7.09
CA PRO A 43 -9.22 -12.67 -7.93
C PRO A 43 -9.52 -11.23 -7.59
N ALA A 44 -8.53 -10.54 -7.00
CA ALA A 44 -8.60 -9.10 -6.89
C ALA A 44 -8.93 -8.67 -8.30
N GLU A 45 -10.12 -8.08 -8.49
CA GLU A 45 -10.52 -7.48 -9.76
C GLU A 45 -9.27 -6.80 -10.27
N ARG A 46 -8.73 -7.28 -11.41
CA ARG A 46 -7.42 -6.85 -11.89
C ARG A 46 -7.49 -5.34 -11.97
N ARG A 47 -6.99 -4.65 -10.94
CA ARG A 47 -7.08 -3.20 -10.89
C ARG A 47 -6.23 -2.76 -12.05
N ASN A 48 -6.84 -2.06 -12.99
CA ASN A 48 -6.09 -1.49 -14.08
C ASN A 48 -4.92 -0.72 -13.47
N PRO A 49 -3.70 -0.90 -13.98
CA PRO A 49 -2.55 -0.16 -13.48
C PRO A 49 -2.90 1.33 -13.48
N PHE A 50 -2.42 2.04 -12.46
CA PHE A 50 -2.58 3.47 -12.42
C PHE A 50 -1.86 4.08 -13.62
N CYS A 51 -2.62 4.64 -14.56
CA CYS A 51 -2.11 5.29 -15.76
C CYS A 51 -2.31 6.81 -15.64
N VAL A 52 -1.22 7.57 -15.73
CA VAL A 52 -1.27 9.03 -15.79
C VAL A 52 -1.58 9.44 -17.23
N ASN A 53 -2.80 9.94 -17.47
CA ASN A 53 -3.18 10.55 -18.74
C ASN A 53 -2.67 12.00 -18.80
N ALA A 54 -1.37 12.17 -19.01
CA ALA A 54 -0.77 13.50 -19.12
C ALA A 54 -1.28 14.24 -20.36
N ARG A 55 -1.60 15.53 -20.21
CA ARG A 55 -1.85 16.44 -21.33
C ARG A 55 -0.63 17.33 -21.51
N SER A 56 -0.17 17.49 -22.76
CA SER A 56 0.85 18.49 -23.06
C SER A 56 0.24 19.89 -22.87
N MET A 57 0.55 20.53 -21.74
CA MET A 57 0.09 21.89 -21.44
C MET A 57 1.10 22.97 -21.86
N GLY A 58 2.33 22.57 -22.25
CA GLY A 58 3.43 23.49 -22.48
C GLY A 58 3.79 24.28 -21.22
N LEU A 59 4.73 25.21 -21.37
CA LEU A 59 5.04 26.21 -20.34
C LEU A 59 4.27 27.50 -20.63
N ARG A 60 3.88 28.22 -19.58
CA ARG A 60 3.31 29.56 -19.75
C ARG A 60 4.38 30.47 -20.36
N PRO A 61 4.02 31.35 -21.31
CA PRO A 61 4.96 32.32 -21.87
C PRO A 61 5.67 33.12 -20.76
N GLY A 62 7.00 33.22 -20.84
CA GLY A 62 7.83 33.88 -19.84
C GLY A 62 8.08 33.09 -18.56
N VAL A 63 7.65 31.83 -18.45
CA VAL A 63 8.03 30.92 -17.36
C VAL A 63 9.07 29.94 -17.89
N ASP A 64 10.32 30.11 -17.45
CA ASP A 64 11.38 29.13 -17.65
C ASP A 64 11.57 28.34 -16.36
N VAL A 65 11.17 27.07 -16.38
CA VAL A 65 11.34 26.15 -15.23
C VAL A 65 12.79 25.71 -15.03
N SER A 66 13.67 26.02 -15.97
CA SER A 66 15.11 25.73 -15.88
C SER A 66 15.84 26.78 -15.05
N ASN A 67 15.26 27.98 -14.90
CA ASN A 67 15.82 29.06 -14.09
C ASN A 67 15.07 29.17 -12.76
N ILE A 68 15.58 28.47 -11.74
CA ILE A 68 14.95 28.37 -10.42
C ILE A 68 14.88 29.74 -9.72
N GLU A 69 15.91 30.58 -9.85
CA GLU A 69 15.97 31.90 -9.21
C GLU A 69 14.82 32.79 -9.68
N GLN A 70 14.63 32.90 -11.00
CA GLN A 70 13.54 33.68 -11.59
C GLN A 70 12.14 33.14 -11.22
N LEU A 71 12.05 31.84 -10.94
CA LEU A 71 10.80 31.20 -10.55
C LEU A 71 10.44 31.52 -9.10
N LEU A 72 11.44 31.59 -8.21
CA LEU A 72 11.29 32.00 -6.82
C LEU A 72 10.83 33.46 -6.71
N ASP A 73 11.45 34.37 -7.46
CA ASP A 73 11.05 35.79 -7.51
C ASP A 73 9.58 36.00 -7.89
N LYS A 74 9.02 35.11 -8.72
CA LYS A 74 7.61 35.15 -9.15
C LYS A 74 6.64 34.51 -8.17
N LEU A 75 7.13 33.62 -7.31
CA LEU A 75 6.33 32.94 -6.29
C LEU A 75 6.28 33.76 -4.99
N ASP A 76 7.26 34.62 -4.76
CA ASP A 76 7.29 35.46 -3.57
C ASP A 76 6.15 36.49 -3.59
N PRO A 77 5.21 36.45 -2.61
CA PRO A 77 4.20 37.47 -2.48
C PRO A 77 4.85 38.79 -2.04
N PRO A 78 4.30 39.97 -2.41
CA PRO A 78 4.83 41.24 -1.94
C PRO A 78 4.83 41.24 -0.41
N ALA A 79 5.98 41.59 0.18
CA ALA A 79 6.17 41.66 1.62
C ALA A 79 5.01 42.42 2.24
N ARG A 80 4.15 41.69 2.96
CA ARG A 80 3.00 42.27 3.65
C ARG A 80 3.58 43.10 4.79
N ARG A 81 3.55 44.43 4.63
CA ARG A 81 3.96 45.39 5.65
C ARG A 81 2.81 45.67 6.60
#